data_AF-A0A7S1WFI8-F1
#
_entry.id   AF-A0A7S1WFI8-F1
#
_cell.length_a   1.000
_cell.length_b   1.000
_cell.length_c   1.000
_cell.angle_alpha   90.00
_cell.angle_beta   90.00
_cell.angle_gamma   90.00
#
_symmetry.space_group_name_H-M   'P 1'
#
loop_
_entity.id
_entity.type
_entity.pdbx_description
1 polymer ?
#
loop_
_entity_poly.entity_id
_entity_poly.type
_entity_poly.pdbx_seq_one_letter_code
_entity_poly.pdbx_strand_id
1 'polypeptide(L)'
;VLLVLLFSVFFFVFRRSPSSQAKALDIDVLKKKIGEGQEDPVVSFCKSLGAPDFPHDEGCFVPPTELLFNNTPSPYPFHTDLTDGLFLCLHRATWDKELSKSGNYPFGEYFVGKKRLWELRFQLRFKKQPPNIKDLFFGLELDSYVPMNRATKRTMEALVGMLKQVVGKHVYHSPGDNPEVVKGSLEKPVFSLPMWAFDQFIVTPEGQEA
;
A
#
# COMPACT_ATOMS: atom_id res chain seq x y z
N VAL A 1 12.44 18.83 -10.61
CA VAL A 1 12.98 17.57 -10.04
C VAL A 1 11.91 16.51 -10.13
N LEU A 2 12.19 15.45 -10.89
CA LEU A 2 11.34 14.27 -11.01
C LEU A 2 11.89 13.17 -10.09
N LEU A 3 11.01 12.44 -9.41
CA LEU A 3 11.40 11.53 -8.33
C LEU A 3 10.78 10.16 -8.49
N VAL A 4 11.57 9.11 -8.76
CA VAL A 4 11.07 7.72 -8.82
C VAL A 4 11.43 6.96 -7.55
N LEU A 5 10.43 6.38 -6.87
CA LEU A 5 10.58 5.65 -5.60
C LEU A 5 10.25 4.18 -5.73
N LEU A 6 11.06 3.32 -5.14
CA LEU A 6 10.83 1.88 -5.03
C LEU A 6 11.01 1.44 -3.57
N PHE A 7 10.03 0.72 -3.02
CA PHE A 7 10.01 0.36 -1.60
C PHE A 7 9.96 -1.16 -1.38
N SER A 8 10.68 -1.65 -0.36
CA SER A 8 10.66 -3.05 0.08
C SER A 8 10.94 -3.19 1.56
N VAL A 9 9.98 -2.80 2.39
CA VAL A 9 9.89 -3.23 3.79
C VAL A 9 8.41 -3.53 4.11
N PHE A 10 8.13 -4.68 4.72
CA PHE A 10 6.78 -5.20 4.90
C PHE A 10 6.03 -4.51 6.05
N PHE A 11 4.84 -3.98 5.76
CA PHE A 11 3.54 -4.36 6.35
C PHE A 11 2.43 -3.66 5.53
N PHE A 12 1.69 -4.44 4.74
CA PHE A 12 0.42 -4.01 4.14
C PHE A 12 -0.68 -4.93 4.67
N VAL A 13 -1.80 -4.37 5.10
CA VAL A 13 -3.02 -5.12 5.36
C VAL A 13 -3.72 -5.30 4.02
N PHE A 14 -3.47 -6.43 3.37
CA PHE A 14 -4.22 -6.85 2.19
C PHE A 14 -5.63 -7.22 2.61
N ARG A 15 -6.65 -6.50 2.11
CA ARG A 15 -8.03 -7.00 2.16
C ARG A 15 -8.14 -8.08 1.09
N ARG A 16 -7.83 -9.32 1.47
CA ARG A 16 -8.09 -10.48 0.62
C ARG A 16 -9.60 -10.55 0.34
N SER A 17 -9.96 -10.62 -0.95
CA SER A 17 -11.26 -11.15 -1.34
C SER A 17 -11.44 -12.54 -0.67
N PRO A 18 -12.64 -12.88 -0.14
CA PRO A 18 -12.81 -13.95 0.86
C PRO A 18 -12.48 -15.38 0.41
N SER A 19 -11.98 -15.60 -0.80
CA SER A 19 -12.00 -16.91 -1.43
C SER A 19 -10.95 -17.92 -0.97
N SER A 20 -9.91 -17.57 -0.18
CA SER A 20 -8.94 -18.63 0.17
C SER A 20 -8.24 -18.63 1.54
N GLN A 21 -8.24 -17.59 2.37
CA GLN A 21 -7.50 -17.64 3.65
C GLN A 21 -8.06 -16.78 4.81
N ALA A 22 -9.38 -16.78 5.03
CA ALA A 22 -9.93 -16.38 6.32
C ALA A 22 -9.93 -17.58 7.27
N LYS A 23 -9.09 -17.56 8.31
CA LYS A 23 -9.37 -18.38 9.51
C LYS A 23 -10.62 -17.80 10.17
N ALA A 24 -11.75 -18.49 9.95
CA ALA A 24 -12.93 -18.52 10.82
C ALA A 24 -13.46 -17.18 11.36
N LEU A 25 -13.55 -16.14 10.52
CA LEU A 25 -14.80 -15.39 10.55
C LEU A 25 -15.77 -16.28 9.80
N ASP A 26 -16.75 -16.81 10.53
CA ASP A 26 -17.70 -17.79 10.04
C ASP A 26 -18.33 -17.27 8.74
N ILE A 27 -17.79 -17.72 7.61
CA ILE A 27 -18.24 -17.33 6.28
C ILE A 27 -19.71 -17.70 6.15
N ASP A 28 -20.17 -18.73 6.86
CA ASP A 28 -21.57 -19.12 6.89
C ASP A 28 -22.42 -18.11 7.68
N VAL A 29 -21.89 -17.43 8.69
CA VAL A 29 -22.58 -16.30 9.38
C VAL A 29 -22.67 -15.06 8.48
N LEU A 30 -21.62 -14.74 7.72
CA LEU A 30 -21.67 -13.64 6.75
C LEU A 30 -22.62 -13.96 5.58
N LYS A 31 -22.56 -15.17 5.03
CA LYS A 31 -23.50 -15.65 4.01
C LYS A 31 -24.94 -15.67 4.51
N LYS A 32 -25.17 -16.07 5.76
CA LYS A 32 -26.51 -16.09 6.38
C LYS A 32 -27.06 -14.69 6.66
N LYS A 33 -26.21 -13.69 6.90
CA LYS A 33 -26.60 -12.28 7.00
C LYS A 33 -26.86 -11.61 5.65
N ILE A 34 -26.12 -12.00 4.62
CA ILE A 34 -26.23 -11.43 3.28
C ILE A 34 -27.35 -12.11 2.47
N GLY A 35 -27.87 -13.25 2.92
CA GLY A 35 -28.87 -14.02 2.19
C GLY A 35 -28.19 -14.85 1.10
N GLU A 36 -28.52 -16.14 1.05
CA GLU A 36 -27.99 -17.03 0.01
C GLU A 36 -28.38 -16.51 -1.37
N GLY A 37 -27.40 -15.97 -2.11
CA GLY A 37 -27.59 -15.45 -3.47
C GLY A 37 -27.51 -13.93 -3.62
N GLN A 38 -27.39 -13.15 -2.53
CA GLN A 38 -27.16 -11.71 -2.64
C GLN A 38 -25.65 -11.45 -2.79
N GLU A 39 -25.26 -10.80 -3.88
CA GLU A 39 -23.88 -10.37 -4.11
C GLU A 39 -23.49 -9.34 -3.04
N ASP A 40 -22.27 -9.45 -2.50
CA ASP A 40 -21.75 -8.50 -1.51
C ASP A 40 -21.83 -7.08 -2.10
N PRO A 41 -22.49 -6.12 -1.43
CA PRO A 41 -22.67 -4.77 -1.96
C PRO A 41 -21.35 -4.06 -2.28
N VAL A 42 -20.26 -4.39 -1.58
CA VAL A 42 -18.91 -3.89 -1.89
C VAL A 42 -18.42 -4.51 -3.19
N VAL A 43 -18.59 -5.82 -3.38
CA VAL A 43 -18.20 -6.50 -4.63
C VAL A 43 -18.99 -5.96 -5.83
N SER A 44 -20.31 -5.80 -5.67
CA SER A 44 -21.16 -5.22 -6.71
C SER A 44 -20.75 -3.77 -7.05
N PHE A 45 -20.43 -2.96 -6.03
CA PHE A 45 -19.91 -1.61 -6.23
C PHE A 45 -18.55 -1.61 -6.95
N CYS A 46 -17.58 -2.42 -6.54
CA CYS A 46 -16.29 -2.51 -7.21
C CYS A 46 -16.44 -3.00 -8.67
N LYS A 47 -17.31 -3.99 -8.92
CA LYS A 47 -17.65 -4.41 -10.29
C LYS A 47 -18.28 -3.29 -11.12
N SER A 48 -19.13 -2.46 -10.52
CA SER A 48 -19.71 -1.29 -11.20
C SER A 48 -18.66 -0.25 -11.60
N LEU A 49 -17.49 -0.26 -10.94
CA LEU A 49 -16.32 0.55 -11.25
C LEU A 49 -15.30 -0.19 -12.15
N GLY A 50 -15.62 -1.39 -12.65
CA GLY A 50 -14.81 -2.15 -13.59
C GLY A 50 -13.86 -3.19 -12.97
N ALA A 51 -14.03 -3.56 -11.70
CA ALA A 51 -13.20 -4.57 -11.06
C ALA A 51 -13.29 -5.95 -11.74
N PRO A 52 -12.16 -6.65 -11.98
CA PRO A 52 -12.17 -7.94 -12.66
C PRO A 52 -12.63 -9.12 -11.77
N ASP A 53 -13.07 -10.21 -12.40
CA ASP A 53 -13.54 -11.43 -11.72
C ASP A 53 -12.42 -12.36 -11.21
N PHE A 54 -11.15 -11.97 -11.35
CA PHE A 54 -9.99 -12.70 -10.81
C PHE A 54 -9.39 -11.97 -9.60
N PRO A 55 -8.62 -12.64 -8.72
CA PRO A 55 -7.97 -11.98 -7.59
C PRO A 55 -7.09 -10.81 -8.04
N HIS A 56 -7.41 -9.63 -7.55
CA HIS A 56 -6.68 -8.39 -7.79
C HIS A 56 -6.64 -7.60 -6.47
N ASP A 57 -5.68 -6.68 -6.34
CA ASP A 57 -5.84 -5.62 -5.35
C ASP A 57 -6.23 -4.33 -6.05
N GLU A 58 -7.05 -3.56 -5.35
CA GLU A 58 -7.61 -2.29 -5.79
C GLU A 58 -7.27 -1.19 -4.76
N GLY A 59 -7.12 0.03 -5.25
CA GLY A 59 -6.93 1.23 -4.43
C GLY A 59 -7.74 2.40 -4.98
N CYS A 60 -7.75 3.51 -4.26
CA CYS A 60 -8.24 4.79 -4.78
C CYS A 60 -7.45 5.93 -4.12
N PHE A 61 -7.38 7.08 -4.80
CA PHE A 61 -6.92 8.31 -4.16
C PHE A 61 -7.96 8.83 -3.14
N VAL A 62 -7.57 9.77 -2.28
CA VAL A 62 -8.51 10.45 -1.38
C VAL A 62 -8.50 11.95 -1.72
N PRO A 63 -9.65 12.54 -2.14
CA PRO A 63 -10.93 11.88 -2.39
C PRO A 63 -10.87 10.88 -3.57
N PRO A 64 -11.72 9.84 -3.59
CA PRO A 64 -11.73 8.86 -4.68
C PRO A 64 -12.04 9.50 -6.02
N THR A 65 -11.09 9.43 -6.95
CA THR A 65 -11.26 9.89 -8.34
C THR A 65 -11.56 8.72 -9.27
N GLU A 66 -10.85 7.60 -9.08
CA GLU A 66 -10.97 6.38 -9.88
C GLU A 66 -10.47 5.16 -9.07
N LEU A 67 -10.81 3.95 -9.55
CA LEU A 67 -10.18 2.72 -9.05
C LEU A 67 -8.79 2.55 -9.66
N LEU A 68 -7.83 2.32 -8.79
CA LEU A 68 -6.46 2.00 -9.12
C LEU A 68 -6.33 0.49 -9.13
N PHE A 69 -6.07 -0.09 -10.29
CA PHE A 69 -5.80 -1.50 -10.46
C PHE A 69 -4.29 -1.76 -10.37
N ASN A 70 -3.92 -2.87 -9.75
CA ASN A 70 -2.54 -3.31 -9.81
C ASN A 70 -2.20 -3.88 -11.18
N ASN A 71 -0.90 -3.93 -11.51
CA ASN A 71 -0.39 -4.53 -12.75
C ASN A 71 -1.03 -3.91 -14.00
N THR A 72 -1.22 -2.59 -14.00
CA THR A 72 -1.66 -1.86 -15.19
C THR A 72 -0.47 -1.58 -16.11
N PRO A 73 -0.67 -1.60 -17.45
CA PRO A 73 0.37 -1.26 -18.42
C PRO A 73 0.84 0.20 -18.31
N SER A 74 0.01 1.07 -17.72
CA SER A 74 0.28 2.49 -17.58
C SER A 74 0.06 2.94 -16.13
N PRO A 75 0.90 3.86 -15.63
CA PRO A 75 0.75 4.39 -14.27
C PRO A 75 -0.42 5.37 -14.19
N TYR A 76 -0.97 5.52 -12.99
CA TYR A 76 -2.07 6.44 -12.70
C TYR A 76 -1.54 7.85 -12.40
N PRO A 77 -1.98 8.89 -13.13
CA PRO A 77 -1.62 10.25 -12.82
C PRO A 77 -2.37 10.74 -11.58
N PHE A 78 -1.71 11.60 -10.81
CA PHE A 78 -2.34 12.33 -9.73
C PHE A 78 -1.79 13.75 -9.63
N HIS A 79 -2.61 14.63 -9.07
CA HIS A 79 -2.29 16.04 -8.93
C HIS A 79 -2.64 16.51 -7.53
N THR A 80 -1.70 17.22 -6.91
CA THR A 80 -1.88 17.91 -5.63
C THR A 80 -1.45 19.37 -5.77
N ASP A 81 -1.64 20.18 -4.74
CA ASP A 81 -1.15 21.56 -4.72
C ASP A 81 0.39 21.65 -4.75
N LEU A 82 1.07 20.59 -4.31
CA LEU A 82 2.53 20.55 -4.16
C LEU A 82 3.22 19.84 -5.32
N THR A 83 2.58 18.82 -5.90
CA THR A 83 3.19 17.91 -6.85
C THR A 83 2.22 17.50 -7.96
N ASP A 84 2.76 17.23 -9.14
CA ASP A 84 2.15 16.28 -10.08
C ASP A 84 2.87 14.94 -9.93
N GLY A 85 2.18 13.83 -10.12
CA GLY A 85 2.84 12.54 -10.05
C GLY A 85 2.17 11.42 -10.81
N LEU A 86 2.89 10.32 -10.90
CA LEU A 86 2.41 9.04 -11.42
C LEU A 86 2.57 7.99 -10.33
N PHE A 87 1.61 7.08 -10.23
CA PHE A 87 1.61 5.96 -9.30
C PHE A 87 1.42 4.65 -10.04
N LEU A 88 2.24 3.65 -9.75
CA LEU A 88 2.09 2.30 -10.28
C LEU A 88 2.32 1.28 -9.18
N CYS A 89 1.35 0.38 -9.02
CA CYS A 89 1.46 -0.77 -8.13
C CYS A 89 1.64 -2.03 -8.97
N LEU A 90 2.74 -2.74 -8.74
CA LEU A 90 3.02 -4.03 -9.34
C LEU A 90 2.99 -5.11 -8.26
N HIS A 91 2.44 -6.28 -8.57
CA HIS A 91 2.48 -7.43 -7.66
C HIS A 91 2.50 -8.76 -8.41
N ARG A 92 2.91 -9.81 -7.71
CA ARG A 92 2.85 -11.19 -8.17
C ARG A 92 1.40 -11.68 -8.15
N ALA A 93 0.67 -11.48 -9.25
CA ALA A 93 -0.76 -11.79 -9.40
C ALA A 93 -1.06 -13.29 -9.57
N THR A 94 -0.35 -14.17 -8.86
CA THR A 94 -0.63 -15.61 -8.92
C THR A 94 -0.16 -16.32 -7.66
N TRP A 95 -0.96 -17.31 -7.24
CA TRP A 95 -0.62 -18.28 -6.19
C TRP A 95 -0.05 -19.58 -6.76
N ASP A 96 -0.20 -19.81 -8.06
CA ASP A 96 0.34 -20.97 -8.76
C ASP A 96 1.85 -20.83 -8.87
N LYS A 97 2.58 -21.79 -8.29
CA LYS A 97 4.05 -21.78 -8.27
C LYS A 97 4.65 -21.94 -9.65
N GLU A 98 4.05 -22.72 -10.54
CA GLU A 98 4.55 -22.92 -11.90
C GLU A 98 4.28 -21.68 -12.77
N LEU A 99 3.10 -21.07 -12.62
CA LEU A 99 2.79 -19.80 -13.29
C LEU A 99 3.71 -18.66 -12.79
N SER A 100 3.93 -18.62 -11.47
CA SER A 100 4.83 -17.68 -10.79
C SER A 100 6.29 -17.83 -11.26
N LYS A 101 6.74 -19.07 -11.48
CA LYS A 101 8.10 -19.41 -11.94
C LYS A 101 8.30 -19.11 -13.43
N SER A 102 7.29 -19.38 -14.26
CA SER A 102 7.32 -19.10 -15.70
C SER A 102 7.21 -17.60 -16.01
N GLY A 103 6.52 -16.82 -15.16
CA GLY A 103 6.29 -15.40 -15.43
C GLY A 103 5.20 -15.13 -16.46
N ASN A 104 4.43 -16.15 -16.86
CA ASN A 104 3.40 -16.08 -17.90
C ASN A 104 2.09 -15.43 -17.39
N TYR A 105 2.19 -14.23 -16.82
CA TYR A 105 1.07 -13.41 -16.37
C TYR A 105 1.47 -11.93 -16.49
N PRO A 106 0.54 -10.95 -16.41
CA PRO A 106 0.88 -9.54 -16.51
C PRO A 106 2.02 -9.15 -15.57
N PHE A 107 3.09 -8.59 -16.11
CA PHE A 107 4.34 -8.24 -15.41
C PHE A 107 5.07 -9.41 -14.74
N GLY A 108 4.74 -10.66 -15.06
CA GLY A 108 5.36 -11.81 -14.42
C GLY A 108 6.86 -11.90 -14.69
N GLU A 109 7.29 -11.57 -15.91
CA GLU A 109 8.71 -11.46 -16.29
C GLU A 109 9.51 -10.54 -15.35
N TYR A 110 8.90 -9.45 -14.88
CA TYR A 110 9.53 -8.51 -13.96
C TYR A 110 9.85 -9.15 -12.61
N PHE A 111 9.05 -10.11 -12.18
CA PHE A 111 9.17 -10.80 -10.89
C PHE A 111 9.91 -12.15 -10.97
N VAL A 112 10.25 -12.64 -12.17
CA VAL A 112 11.03 -13.88 -12.33
C VAL A 112 12.38 -13.73 -11.64
N GLY A 113 12.74 -14.70 -10.79
CA GLY A 113 13.98 -14.70 -10.02
C GLY A 113 14.02 -13.75 -8.81
N LYS A 114 13.03 -12.86 -8.63
CA LYS A 114 12.96 -11.92 -7.51
C LYS A 114 12.18 -12.50 -6.33
N LYS A 115 12.66 -12.25 -5.11
CA LYS A 115 11.93 -12.58 -3.86
C LYS A 115 10.81 -11.61 -3.52
N ARG A 116 10.81 -10.41 -4.12
CA ARG A 116 9.80 -9.36 -3.93
C ARG A 116 8.42 -9.83 -4.43
N LEU A 117 7.38 -9.58 -3.64
CA LEU A 117 5.99 -9.94 -3.97
C LEU A 117 5.19 -8.78 -4.58
N TRP A 118 5.52 -7.55 -4.20
CA TRP A 118 4.85 -6.34 -4.65
C TRP A 118 5.86 -5.18 -4.70
N GLU A 119 5.53 -4.16 -5.46
CA GLU A 119 6.35 -2.99 -5.70
C GLU A 119 5.46 -1.78 -5.95
N LEU A 120 5.67 -0.73 -5.16
CA LEU A 120 5.03 0.56 -5.40
C LEU A 120 6.05 1.50 -6.06
N ARG A 121 5.64 2.12 -7.15
CA ARG A 121 6.39 3.14 -7.88
C ARG A 121 5.65 4.46 -7.80
N PHE A 122 6.35 5.47 -7.31
CA PHE A 122 5.88 6.85 -7.34
C PHE A 122 6.83 7.65 -8.20
N GLN A 123 6.31 8.40 -9.15
CA GLN A 123 7.05 9.42 -9.89
C GLN A 123 6.51 10.79 -9.46
N LEU A 124 7.30 11.64 -8.80
CA LEU A 124 6.83 12.95 -8.32
C LEU A 124 7.56 14.09 -9.02
N ARG A 125 6.80 15.09 -9.48
CA ARG A 125 7.31 16.38 -9.96
C ARG A 125 6.78 17.48 -9.06
N PHE A 126 7.67 18.09 -8.28
CA PHE A 126 7.30 19.22 -7.43
C PHE A 126 7.01 20.47 -8.26
N LYS A 127 5.90 21.16 -7.94
CA LYS A 127 5.45 22.39 -8.60
C LYS A 127 6.23 23.64 -8.13
N LYS A 128 6.86 23.53 -6.97
CA LYS A 128 7.75 24.53 -6.37
C LYS A 128 9.05 23.84 -5.98
N GLN A 129 10.09 24.61 -5.68
CA GLN A 129 11.33 24.05 -5.13
C GLN A 129 10.98 23.17 -3.91
N PRO A 130 11.28 21.86 -3.94
CA PRO A 130 11.01 21.01 -2.80
C PRO A 130 11.85 21.47 -1.60
N PRO A 131 11.37 21.22 -0.37
CA PRO A 131 12.22 21.35 0.81
C PRO A 131 13.45 20.42 0.66
N ASN A 132 14.44 20.62 1.52
CA ASN A 132 15.66 19.82 1.48
C ASN A 132 15.28 18.32 1.50
N ILE A 133 15.98 17.49 0.74
CA ILE A 133 15.69 16.05 0.66
C ILE A 133 15.72 15.38 2.05
N LYS A 134 16.52 15.91 2.98
CA LYS A 134 16.59 15.45 4.38
C LYS A 134 15.31 15.70 5.17
N ASP A 135 14.48 16.62 4.71
CA ASP A 135 13.22 17.02 5.33
C ASP A 135 12.00 16.41 4.60
N LEU A 136 12.23 15.59 3.56
CA LEU A 136 11.18 14.86 2.87
C LEU A 136 11.00 13.48 3.48
N PHE A 137 9.75 13.18 3.80
CA PHE A 137 9.31 11.93 4.39
C PHE A 137 8.21 11.32 3.54
N PHE A 138 8.19 10.00 3.52
CA PHE A 138 7.03 9.24 3.06
C PHE A 138 6.27 8.74 4.28
N GLY A 139 4.94 8.80 4.22
CA GLY A 139 4.05 8.40 5.29
C GLY A 139 2.93 7.50 4.79
N LEU A 140 2.53 6.55 5.61
CA LEU A 140 1.32 5.74 5.47
C LEU A 140 0.48 5.96 6.72
N GLU A 141 -0.80 6.27 6.54
CA GLU A 141 -1.78 6.38 7.61
C GLU A 141 -2.92 5.40 7.35
N LEU A 142 -3.38 4.71 8.38
CA LEU A 142 -4.59 3.90 8.32
C LEU A 142 -5.80 4.72 8.78
N ASP A 143 -6.93 4.54 8.10
CA ASP A 143 -8.12 5.31 8.42
C ASP A 143 -8.71 4.97 9.80
N SER A 144 -8.59 3.70 10.20
CA SER A 144 -9.13 3.17 11.45
C SER A 144 -8.07 2.53 12.33
N TYR A 145 -8.25 2.64 13.65
CA TYR A 145 -7.47 1.91 14.63
C TYR A 145 -7.55 0.39 14.39
N VAL A 146 -6.40 -0.30 14.48
CA VAL A 146 -6.33 -1.77 14.40
C VAL A 146 -6.06 -2.31 15.80
N PRO A 147 -7.04 -2.99 16.43
CA PRO A 147 -6.86 -3.57 17.76
C PRO A 147 -5.70 -4.57 17.78
N MET A 148 -4.76 -4.35 18.68
CA MET A 148 -3.61 -5.23 18.88
C MET A 148 -3.54 -5.71 20.32
N ASN A 149 -3.23 -7.00 20.50
CA ASN A 149 -2.90 -7.50 21.81
C ASN A 149 -1.54 -6.94 22.29
N ARG A 150 -1.27 -7.03 23.59
CA ARG A 150 -0.05 -6.49 24.21
C ARG A 150 1.24 -7.10 23.66
N ALA A 151 1.22 -8.37 23.29
CA ALA A 151 2.39 -9.05 22.74
C ALA A 151 2.73 -8.51 21.35
N THR A 152 1.74 -8.37 20.46
CA THR A 152 1.90 -7.78 19.13
C THR A 152 2.43 -6.36 19.21
N LYS A 153 1.87 -5.52 20.11
CA LYS A 153 2.32 -4.14 20.31
C LYS A 153 3.80 -4.09 20.73
N ARG A 154 4.22 -4.93 21.68
CA ARG A 154 5.63 -5.00 22.12
C ARG A 154 6.57 -5.46 21.02
N THR A 155 6.20 -6.48 20.24
CA THR A 155 7.01 -6.95 19.11
C THR A 155 7.18 -5.86 18.06
N MET A 156 6.11 -5.14 17.74
CA MET A 156 6.14 -4.02 16.81
C MET A 156 7.03 -2.88 17.34
N GLU A 157 6.91 -2.50 18.61
CA GLU A 157 7.79 -1.50 19.24
C GLU A 157 9.27 -1.91 19.17
N ALA A 158 9.58 -3.19 19.40
CA ALA A 158 10.94 -3.72 19.27
C ALA A 158 11.45 -3.66 17.82
N LEU A 159 10.62 -4.05 16.84
CA LEU A 159 10.94 -3.97 15.41
C LEU A 159 11.21 -2.52 14.97
N VAL A 160 10.35 -1.59 15.37
CA VAL A 160 10.54 -0.15 15.12
C VAL A 160 11.80 0.36 15.80
N GLY A 161 12.10 -0.10 17.02
CA GLY A 161 13.35 0.19 17.72
C GLY A 161 14.57 -0.25 16.92
N MET A 162 14.56 -1.46 16.36
CA MET A 162 15.65 -1.95 15.49
C MET A 162 15.75 -1.15 14.18
N LEU A 163 14.63 -0.82 13.55
CA LEU A 163 14.61 0.02 12.34
C LEU A 163 15.22 1.40 12.61
N LYS A 164 14.92 2.01 13.76
CA LYS A 164 15.50 3.30 14.19
C LYS A 164 17.02 3.23 14.40
N GLN A 165 17.59 2.06 14.70
CA GLN A 165 19.05 1.90 14.76
C GLN A 165 19.70 1.93 13.37
N VAL A 166 18.99 1.46 12.35
CA VAL A 166 19.49 1.39 10.97
C VAL A 166 19.26 2.72 10.23
N VAL A 167 18.04 3.26 10.31
CA VAL A 167 17.61 4.44 9.55
C VAL A 167 17.79 5.73 10.37
N GLY A 168 18.18 5.62 11.64
CA GLY A 168 18.27 6.73 12.57
C GLY A 168 16.91 7.13 13.16
N LYS A 169 16.89 8.27 13.85
CA LYS A 169 15.69 8.78 14.55
C LYS A 169 14.59 9.32 13.63
N HIS A 170 14.78 9.22 12.31
CA HIS A 170 13.88 9.76 11.29
C HIS A 170 12.70 8.82 10.96
N VAL A 171 12.69 7.60 11.49
CA VAL A 171 11.53 6.70 11.35
C VAL A 171 10.51 7.01 12.44
N TYR A 172 9.27 7.27 12.04
CA TYR A 172 8.13 7.40 12.93
C TYR A 172 7.19 6.22 12.75
N HIS A 173 6.66 5.68 13.84
CA HIS A 173 5.64 4.65 13.79
C HIS A 173 4.79 4.78 15.04
N SER A 174 3.47 4.89 14.86
CA SER A 174 2.48 4.83 15.93
C SER A 174 1.42 3.79 15.57
N PRO A 175 1.03 2.89 16.50
CA PRO A 175 -0.15 2.06 16.32
C PRO A 175 -1.48 2.83 16.35
N GLY A 176 -1.42 4.14 16.62
CA GLY A 176 -2.59 4.97 16.88
C GLY A 176 -3.16 4.78 18.29
N ASP A 177 -4.09 5.65 18.62
CA ASP A 177 -4.82 5.65 19.88
C ASP A 177 -6.05 4.75 19.80
N ASN A 178 -6.32 4.02 20.89
CA ASN A 178 -7.55 3.24 20.98
C ASN A 178 -8.75 4.19 21.23
N PRO A 179 -9.72 4.29 20.31
CA PRO A 179 -10.89 5.18 20.45
C PRO A 179 -11.77 4.84 21.65
N GLU A 180 -11.71 3.61 22.18
CA GLU A 180 -12.47 3.19 23.35
C GLU A 180 -11.86 3.69 24.67
N VAL A 181 -10.56 4.00 24.67
CA VAL A 181 -9.80 4.33 25.88
C VAL A 181 -9.47 5.82 25.93
N VAL A 182 -9.06 6.38 24.80
CA VAL A 182 -8.63 7.78 24.69
C VAL A 182 -9.82 8.63 24.26
N LYS A 183 -10.02 9.77 24.91
CA LYS A 183 -11.04 10.76 24.54
C LYS A 183 -10.37 11.98 23.91
N GLY A 184 -10.96 12.52 22.84
CA GLY A 184 -10.48 13.75 22.19
C GLY A 184 -9.82 13.47 20.84
N SER A 185 -8.73 14.19 20.55
CA SER A 185 -7.95 14.01 19.32
C SER A 185 -7.20 12.68 19.38
N LEU A 186 -7.59 11.75 18.51
CA LEU A 186 -6.96 10.43 18.41
C LEU A 186 -5.88 10.46 17.34
N GLU A 187 -4.69 9.95 17.67
CA GLU A 187 -3.68 9.64 16.66
C GLU A 187 -4.13 8.42 15.85
N LYS A 188 -4.13 8.52 14.52
CA LYS A 188 -4.36 7.38 13.64
C LYS A 188 -3.11 6.49 13.57
N PRO A 189 -3.25 5.18 13.29
CA PRO A 189 -2.09 4.34 13.03
C PRO A 189 -1.30 4.90 11.84
N VAL A 190 -0.02 5.19 12.06
CA VAL A 190 0.82 5.88 11.08
C VAL A 190 2.23 5.33 11.10
N PHE A 191 2.85 5.30 9.92
CA PHE A 191 4.24 4.98 9.72
C PHE A 191 4.86 6.02 8.79
N SER A 192 6.07 6.48 9.10
CA SER A 192 6.80 7.40 8.25
C SER A 192 8.30 7.11 8.25
N LEU A 193 8.93 7.30 7.10
CA LEU A 193 10.37 7.14 6.91
C LEU A 193 10.93 8.23 5.98
N PRO A 194 12.21 8.58 6.11
CA PRO A 194 12.81 9.56 5.23
C PRO A 194 13.01 8.99 3.82
N MET A 195 12.92 9.85 2.80
CA MET A 195 12.95 9.43 1.39
C MET A 195 14.23 8.71 0.95
N TRP A 196 15.36 8.97 1.60
CA TRP A 196 16.61 8.29 1.32
C TRP A 196 16.62 6.82 1.76
N ALA A 197 15.68 6.40 2.61
CA ALA A 197 15.57 5.02 3.09
C ALA A 197 14.81 4.09 2.12
N PHE A 198 14.42 4.60 0.95
CA PHE A 198 13.85 3.80 -0.13
C PHE A 198 14.92 2.94 -0.80
N ASP A 199 14.49 1.82 -1.38
CA ASP A 199 15.39 0.86 -2.07
C ASP A 199 16.02 1.49 -3.31
N GLN A 200 15.23 2.27 -4.06
CA GLN A 200 15.73 3.09 -5.16
C GLN A 200 15.12 4.49 -5.09
N PHE A 201 15.98 5.47 -5.28
CA PHE A 201 15.66 6.88 -5.25
C PHE A 201 16.35 7.55 -6.44
N ILE A 202 15.58 7.86 -7.48
CA ILE A 202 16.10 8.46 -8.71
C ILE A 202 15.73 9.93 -8.73
N VAL A 203 16.72 10.80 -8.92
CA VAL A 203 16.56 12.25 -9.03
C VAL A 203 16.93 12.68 -10.44
N THR A 204 15.94 13.16 -11.18
CA THR A 204 16.18 13.73 -12.51
C THR A 204 16.34 15.25 -12.42
N PRO A 205 17.41 15.82 -13.00
CA PRO A 205 17.60 17.27 -13.10
C PRO A 205 16.43 17.98 -13.79
N GLU A 206 16.31 19.28 -13.56
CA GLU A 206 15.32 20.09 -14.26
C GLU A 206 15.57 20.08 -15.79
N GLY A 207 14.51 19.92 -16.57
CA GLY A 207 14.57 19.86 -18.03
C GLY A 207 14.92 18.50 -18.63
N GLN A 208 15.13 17.46 -17.81
CA GLN A 208 15.32 16.08 -18.28
C GLN A 208 14.10 15.22 -17.98
N GLU A 209 13.72 14.35 -18.92
CA GLU A 209 12.71 13.31 -18.71
C GLU A 209 13.38 12.01 -18.21
N ALA A 210 12.68 11.26 -17.37
CA ALA A 210 13.12 9.96 -16.84
C ALA A 210 12.53 8.81 -17.66
#